data_AF-R7HD26-F1
#
_entry.id   AF-R7HD26-F1
#
_cell.length_a   1.000
_cell.length_b   1.000
_cell.length_c   1.000
_cell.angle_alpha   90.00
_cell.angle_beta   90.00
_cell.angle_gamma   90.00
#
_symmetry.space_group_name_H-M   'P 1'
#
loop_
_entity.id
_entity.type
_entity.pdbx_description
1 polymer ?
#
loop_
_entity_poly.entity_id
_entity_poly.type
_entity_poly.pdbx_seq_one_letter_code
_entity_poly.pdbx_strand_id
1 'polypeptide(L)'
;MSEYVLKINKGNKNINKLIKTEGYTFNPKNDIVKSFTVYDEKFLNKIILNKFTKEYKKVFGLFASLNDESSDGDFFIVLGETQKLRQTLMYEYKKFIKKEEYEKFLNSLIRYEKFLNQNVLYREVNKESGMKR
;
A
#
# COMPACT_ATOMS: atom_id res chain seq x y z
N MET A 1 11.65 -9.20 -30.17
CA MET A 1 10.71 -10.25 -30.60
C MET A 1 9.30 -9.84 -30.24
N SER A 2 8.33 -9.99 -31.14
CA SER A 2 6.92 -9.73 -30.82
C SER A 2 6.32 -10.98 -30.17
N GLU A 3 5.59 -10.81 -29.09
CA GLU A 3 4.87 -11.90 -28.43
C GLU A 3 3.39 -11.87 -28.80
N TYR A 4 2.75 -13.03 -28.82
CA TYR A 4 1.35 -13.19 -29.22
C TYR A 4 0.63 -14.11 -28.23
N VAL A 5 -0.63 -13.81 -27.94
CA VAL A 5 -1.50 -14.64 -27.10
C VAL A 5 -2.63 -15.20 -27.94
N LEU A 6 -2.79 -16.51 -27.91
CA LEU A 6 -3.95 -17.20 -28.47
C LEU A 6 -5.11 -17.11 -27.47
N LYS A 7 -6.17 -16.37 -27.84
CA LYS A 7 -7.40 -16.26 -27.06
C LYS A 7 -8.44 -17.22 -27.64
N ILE A 8 -8.85 -18.22 -26.87
CA ILE A 8 -9.86 -19.21 -27.25
C ILE A 8 -11.13 -18.95 -26.42
N ASN A 9 -12.22 -18.55 -27.08
CA ASN A 9 -13.53 -18.33 -26.44
C ASN A 9 -14.59 -19.16 -27.16
N LYS A 10 -15.14 -20.20 -26.52
CA LYS A 10 -16.31 -21.03 -26.92
C LYS A 10 -16.70 -20.95 -28.42
N GLY A 11 -15.77 -21.27 -29.33
CA GLY A 11 -15.98 -21.25 -30.79
C GLY A 11 -15.03 -20.37 -31.60
N ASN A 12 -14.53 -19.26 -31.04
CA ASN A 12 -13.63 -18.33 -31.72
C ASN A 12 -12.19 -18.43 -31.19
N LYS A 13 -11.23 -18.52 -32.12
CA LYS A 13 -9.79 -18.46 -31.84
C LYS A 13 -9.23 -17.18 -32.44
N ASN A 14 -8.81 -16.24 -31.58
CA ASN A 14 -8.19 -14.99 -32.01
C ASN A 14 -6.73 -14.96 -31.57
N ILE A 15 -5.83 -14.60 -32.49
CA ILE A 15 -4.42 -14.34 -32.18
C ILE A 15 -4.28 -12.84 -31.94
N ASN A 16 -4.01 -12.46 -30.69
CA ASN A 16 -3.78 -11.07 -30.33
C ASN A 16 -2.28 -10.85 -30.14
N LYS A 17 -1.73 -9.78 -30.72
CA LYS A 17 -0.38 -9.33 -30.40
C LYS A 17 -0.35 -8.90 -28.93
N LEU A 18 0.58 -9.46 -28.16
CA LEU A 18 0.82 -9.06 -26.78
C LEU A 18 1.66 -7.79 -26.79
N ILE A 19 1.05 -6.68 -26.39
CA ILE A 19 1.78 -5.44 -26.10
C ILE A 19 2.15 -5.50 -24.62
N LYS A 20 3.40 -5.85 -24.33
CA LYS A 20 3.94 -5.81 -22.97
C LYS A 20 4.15 -4.35 -22.56
N THR A 21 3.26 -3.84 -21.75
CA THR A 21 3.45 -2.62 -20.95
C THR A 21 4.23 -2.94 -19.67
N GLU A 22 4.49 -1.94 -18.82
CA GLU A 22 4.94 -2.20 -17.44
C GLU A 22 3.84 -2.99 -16.70
N GLY A 23 4.07 -4.27 -16.46
CA GLY A 23 3.17 -5.16 -15.73
C GLY A 23 3.56 -5.31 -14.26
N TYR A 24 2.62 -5.75 -13.43
CA TYR A 24 2.90 -6.12 -12.04
C TYR A 24 2.83 -7.65 -11.88
N THR A 25 3.89 -8.23 -11.31
CA THR A 25 3.97 -9.66 -11.01
C THR A 25 3.45 -9.93 -9.60
N PHE A 26 2.38 -10.71 -9.51
CA PHE A 26 1.82 -11.20 -8.27
C PHE A 26 2.42 -12.56 -7.93
N ASN A 27 2.84 -12.73 -6.69
CA ASN A 27 3.33 -13.99 -6.13
C ASN A 27 2.33 -14.46 -5.06
N PRO A 28 1.22 -15.11 -5.45
CA PRO A 28 0.21 -15.55 -4.48
C PRO A 28 0.78 -16.65 -3.59
N LYS A 29 0.35 -16.67 -2.32
CA LYS A 29 0.74 -17.70 -1.34
C LYS A 29 -0.10 -18.95 -1.52
N ASN A 30 0.01 -19.61 -2.67
CA ASN A 30 -0.63 -20.90 -2.92
C ASN A 30 0.28 -21.81 -3.77
N ASP A 31 0.02 -23.11 -3.74
CA ASP A 31 0.84 -24.11 -4.45
C ASP A 31 0.48 -24.22 -5.94
N ILE A 32 -0.65 -23.64 -6.35
CA ILE A 32 -1.22 -23.80 -7.69
C ILE A 32 -0.52 -22.88 -8.69
N VAL A 33 -0.27 -21.63 -8.32
CA VAL A 33 0.30 -20.61 -9.20
C VAL A 33 1.46 -19.94 -8.46
N LYS A 34 2.69 -20.21 -8.89
CA LYS A 34 3.88 -19.56 -8.28
C LYS A 34 3.87 -18.05 -8.44
N SER A 35 3.57 -17.58 -9.65
CA SER A 35 3.50 -16.16 -9.99
C SER A 35 2.69 -15.93 -11.25
N PHE A 36 2.05 -14.77 -11.36
CA PHE A 36 1.42 -14.33 -12.61
C PHE A 36 1.59 -12.81 -12.78
N THR A 37 1.77 -12.37 -14.02
CA THR A 37 1.93 -10.94 -14.34
C THR A 37 0.67 -10.42 -15.02
N VAL A 38 0.19 -9.27 -14.56
CA VAL A 38 -0.92 -8.54 -15.19
C VAL A 38 -0.34 -7.32 -15.90
N TYR A 39 -0.74 -7.12 -17.16
CA TYR A 39 -0.31 -5.99 -18.00
C TYR A 39 -1.43 -4.97 -18.28
N ASP A 40 -2.69 -5.34 -18.04
CA ASP A 40 -3.85 -4.46 -18.23
C ASP A 40 -3.86 -3.37 -17.14
N GLU A 41 -3.62 -2.12 -17.55
CA GLU A 41 -3.51 -0.98 -16.64
C GLU A 41 -4.79 -0.73 -15.81
N LYS A 42 -5.97 -0.87 -16.41
CA LYS A 42 -7.24 -0.66 -15.71
C LYS A 42 -7.45 -1.74 -14.65
N PHE A 43 -7.10 -2.99 -14.98
CA PHE A 43 -7.18 -4.10 -14.07
C PHE A 43 -6.14 -4.01 -12.96
N LEU A 44 -4.91 -3.62 -13.30
CA LEU A 44 -3.82 -3.35 -12.36
C LEU A 44 -4.23 -2.30 -11.33
N ASN A 45 -4.76 -1.15 -11.77
CA ASN A 45 -5.24 -0.12 -10.86
C ASN A 45 -6.25 -0.69 -9.86
N LYS A 46 -7.27 -1.40 -10.33
CA LYS A 46 -8.29 -1.98 -9.46
C LYS A 46 -7.72 -2.98 -8.46
N ILE A 47 -6.83 -3.88 -8.89
CA ILE A 47 -6.23 -4.90 -8.00
C ILE A 47 -5.33 -4.25 -6.96
N ILE A 48 -4.40 -3.40 -7.41
CA ILE A 48 -3.42 -2.74 -6.53
C ILE A 48 -4.12 -1.82 -5.55
N LEU A 49 -5.10 -1.03 -6.00
CA LEU A 49 -5.92 -0.20 -5.13
C LEU A 49 -6.63 -1.01 -4.05
N ASN A 50 -7.25 -2.14 -4.41
CA ASN A 50 -7.92 -3.00 -3.43
C ASN A 50 -6.93 -3.61 -2.42
N LYS A 51 -5.76 -4.06 -2.89
CA LYS A 51 -4.70 -4.58 -2.02
C LYS A 51 -4.22 -3.50 -1.05
N PHE A 52 -3.94 -2.31 -1.57
CA PHE A 52 -3.49 -1.16 -0.78
C PHE A 52 -4.55 -0.71 0.23
N THR A 53 -5.81 -0.60 -0.19
CA THR A 53 -6.92 -0.18 0.70
C THR A 53 -7.11 -1.13 1.87
N LYS A 54 -6.89 -2.43 1.69
CA LYS A 54 -6.94 -3.41 2.79
C LYS A 54 -5.85 -3.14 3.82
N GLU A 55 -4.61 -2.95 3.38
CA GLU A 55 -3.50 -2.64 4.30
C GLU A 55 -3.68 -1.26 4.95
N TYR A 56 -4.12 -0.26 4.18
CA TYR A 56 -4.46 1.07 4.69
C TYR A 56 -5.50 1.02 5.81
N LYS A 57 -6.58 0.24 5.65
CA LYS A 57 -7.60 0.09 6.70
C LYS A 57 -7.04 -0.54 7.98
N LYS A 58 -6.10 -1.49 7.87
CA LYS A 58 -5.45 -2.07 9.05
C LYS A 58 -4.62 -1.04 9.79
N VAL A 59 -3.76 -0.32 9.07
CA VAL A 59 -2.92 0.75 9.67
C VAL A 59 -3.78 1.85 10.26
N PHE A 60 -4.85 2.26 9.58
CA PHE A 60 -5.81 3.22 10.12
C PHE A 60 -6.53 2.71 11.37
N GLY A 61 -6.86 1.42 11.44
CA GLY A 61 -7.43 0.80 12.64
C GLY A 61 -6.47 0.88 13.83
N LEU A 62 -5.18 0.57 13.61
CA LEU A 62 -4.14 0.73 14.65
C LEU A 62 -4.00 2.19 15.10
N PHE A 63 -3.98 3.11 14.14
CA PHE A 63 -3.95 4.55 14.42
C PHE A 63 -5.16 4.99 15.26
N ALA A 64 -6.36 4.54 14.91
CA ALA A 64 -7.59 4.89 15.62
C ALA A 64 -7.70 4.26 17.01
N SER A 65 -6.94 3.18 17.29
CA SER A 65 -6.88 2.59 18.63
C SER A 65 -5.96 3.33 19.61
N LEU A 66 -5.15 4.28 19.13
CA LEU A 66 -4.28 5.06 20.01
C LEU A 66 -5.10 6.02 20.87
N ASN A 67 -4.75 6.08 22.15
CA ASN A 67 -5.41 6.90 23.18
C ASN A 67 -4.40 7.43 24.21
N ASP A 68 -4.88 8.11 25.25
CA ASP A 68 -4.03 8.68 26.29
C ASP A 68 -3.30 7.66 27.17
N GLU A 69 -3.78 6.42 27.20
CA GLU A 69 -3.18 5.29 27.94
C GLU A 69 -2.15 4.52 27.11
N SER A 70 -2.14 4.73 25.79
CA SER A 70 -1.22 4.07 24.88
C SER A 70 0.23 4.42 25.24
N SER A 71 1.11 3.42 25.23
CA SER A 71 2.53 3.58 25.51
C SER A 71 3.27 4.19 24.31
N ASP A 72 4.48 4.71 24.54
CA ASP A 72 5.32 5.20 23.44
C ASP A 72 5.63 4.09 22.44
N GLY A 73 5.77 2.84 22.92
CA GLY A 73 5.95 1.66 22.08
C GLY A 73 4.79 1.47 21.10
N ASP A 74 3.55 1.69 21.54
CA ASP A 74 2.37 1.61 20.68
C ASP A 74 2.42 2.68 19.57
N PHE A 75 2.79 3.93 19.92
CA PHE A 75 2.98 4.99 18.93
C PHE A 75 4.08 4.66 17.92
N PHE A 76 5.21 4.09 18.36
CA PHE A 76 6.29 3.67 17.48
C PHE A 76 5.88 2.55 16.53
N ILE A 77 5.10 1.57 17.00
CA ILE A 77 4.57 0.49 16.15
C ILE A 77 3.69 1.08 15.05
N VAL A 78 2.74 1.94 15.40
CA VAL A 78 1.84 2.56 14.41
C VAL A 78 2.61 3.45 13.43
N LEU A 79 3.62 4.19 13.92
CA LEU A 79 4.49 5.02 13.09
C LEU A 79 5.25 4.18 12.07
N GLY A 80 5.87 3.08 12.50
CA GLY A 80 6.60 2.17 11.63
C GLY A 80 5.71 1.56 10.54
N GLU A 81 4.51 1.09 10.90
CA GLU A 81 3.54 0.56 9.93
C GLU A 81 3.05 1.63 8.94
N THR A 82 2.84 2.86 9.42
CA THR A 82 2.45 4.01 8.56
C THR A 82 3.55 4.35 7.56
N GLN A 83 4.80 4.43 8.01
CA GLN A 83 5.95 4.74 7.18
C GLN A 83 6.20 3.66 6.12
N LYS A 84 6.11 2.39 6.52
CA LYS A 84 6.22 1.23 5.62
C LYS A 84 5.15 1.29 4.53
N LEU A 85 3.89 1.52 4.90
CA LEU A 85 2.79 1.62 3.95
C LEU A 85 2.97 2.80 2.99
N ARG A 86 3.47 3.95 3.47
CA ARG A 86 3.80 5.12 2.63
C ARG A 86 4.89 4.78 1.61
N GLN A 87 5.96 4.11 2.03
CA GLN A 87 7.04 3.70 1.12
C GLN A 87 6.51 2.74 0.04
N THR A 88 5.72 1.74 0.42
CA THR A 88 5.09 0.83 -0.56
C THR A 88 4.23 1.60 -1.57
N LEU A 89 3.44 2.58 -1.11
CA LEU A 89 2.65 3.42 -2.02
C LEU A 89 3.54 4.19 -3.01
N MET A 90 4.59 4.84 -2.51
CA MET A 90 5.46 5.72 -3.31
C MET A 90 6.34 4.99 -4.31
N TYR A 91 6.90 3.83 -3.91
CA TYR A 91 7.92 3.14 -4.70
C TYR A 91 7.38 1.95 -5.48
N GLU A 92 6.37 1.25 -4.96
CA GLU A 92 5.83 0.05 -5.63
C GLU A 92 4.54 0.36 -6.40
N TYR A 93 3.62 1.16 -5.83
CA TYR A 93 2.27 1.29 -6.37
C TYR A 93 1.99 2.57 -7.15
N LYS A 94 2.83 3.60 -7.04
CA LYS A 94 2.66 4.91 -7.70
C LYS A 94 2.34 4.81 -9.20
N LYS A 95 2.98 3.86 -9.90
CA LYS A 95 2.82 3.66 -11.34
C LYS A 95 1.51 2.97 -11.73
N PHE A 96 0.89 2.25 -10.79
CA PHE A 96 -0.28 1.41 -11.05
C PHE A 96 -1.57 2.02 -10.52
N ILE A 97 -1.50 3.03 -9.66
CA ILE A 97 -2.64 3.71 -9.07
C ILE A 97 -2.89 5.04 -9.81
N LYS A 98 -4.16 5.36 -10.08
CA LYS A 98 -4.58 6.66 -10.62
C LYS A 98 -4.11 7.80 -9.72
N LYS A 99 -3.66 8.88 -10.35
CA LYS A 99 -3.09 10.06 -9.67
C LYS A 99 -3.95 10.59 -8.51
N GLU A 100 -5.25 10.75 -8.73
CA GLU A 100 -6.20 11.26 -7.73
C GLU A 100 -6.26 10.38 -6.47
N GLU A 101 -6.32 9.05 -6.65
CA GLU A 101 -6.35 8.09 -5.55
C GLU A 101 -5.01 8.05 -4.81
N TYR A 102 -3.91 8.03 -5.57
CA TYR A 102 -2.55 8.08 -5.05
C TYR A 102 -2.32 9.31 -4.15
N GLU A 103 -2.66 10.51 -4.64
CA GLU A 103 -2.47 11.76 -3.90
C GLU A 103 -3.31 11.79 -2.63
N LYS A 104 -4.56 11.31 -2.69
CA LYS A 104 -5.43 11.20 -1.51
C LYS A 104 -4.79 10.32 -0.41
N PHE A 105 -4.32 9.13 -0.76
CA PHE A 105 -3.68 8.24 0.21
C PHE A 105 -2.37 8.78 0.74
N LEU A 106 -1.51 9.31 -0.14
CA LEU A 106 -0.22 9.87 0.24
C LEU A 106 -0.38 11.02 1.22
N ASN A 107 -1.29 11.96 0.94
CA ASN A 107 -1.56 13.09 1.82
C ASN A 107 -2.09 12.63 3.17
N SER A 108 -2.94 11.60 3.20
CA SER A 108 -3.44 11.05 4.46
C SER A 108 -2.33 10.41 5.29
N LEU A 109 -1.47 9.59 4.67
CA LEU A 109 -0.35 8.95 5.37
C LEU A 109 0.67 9.97 5.89
N ILE A 110 0.96 11.02 5.12
CA ILE A 110 1.84 12.12 5.58
C ILE A 110 1.26 12.81 6.81
N ARG A 111 -0.07 13.04 6.85
CA ARG A 111 -0.73 13.64 8.01
C ARG A 111 -0.63 12.74 9.24
N TYR A 112 -0.89 11.45 9.09
CA TYR A 112 -0.77 10.50 10.21
C TYR A 112 0.66 10.41 10.73
N GLU A 113 1.64 10.31 9.85
CA GLU A 113 3.04 10.26 10.24
C GLU A 113 3.48 11.53 10.98
N LYS A 114 3.05 12.71 10.51
CA LYS A 114 3.33 13.98 11.20
C LYS A 114 2.73 13.99 12.61
N PHE A 115 1.48 13.55 12.76
CA PHE A 115 0.82 13.47 14.06
C PHE A 115 1.56 12.49 15.00
N LEU A 116 1.92 11.30 14.51
CA LEU A 116 2.61 10.28 15.30
C LEU A 116 3.99 10.77 15.75
N ASN A 117 4.78 11.37 14.85
CA ASN A 117 6.08 11.95 15.18
C ASN A 117 5.97 13.05 16.25
N GLN A 118 4.96 13.92 16.17
CA GLN A 118 4.74 14.96 17.18
C GLN A 118 4.43 14.36 18.55
N ASN A 119 3.62 13.30 18.60
CA ASN A 119 3.26 12.64 19.87
C ASN A 119 4.46 11.90 20.49
N VAL A 120 5.28 11.24 19.67
CA VAL A 120 6.51 10.59 20.12
C VAL A 120 7.47 11.63 20.71
N LEU A 121 7.79 12.69 19.95
CA LEU A 121 8.71 13.75 20.38
C LEU A 121 8.26 14.45 21.66
N TYR A 122 6.96 14.79 21.77
CA TYR A 122 6.41 15.42 22.97
C TYR A 122 6.58 14.55 24.22
N ARG A 123 6.40 13.24 24.08
CA ARG A 123 6.52 12.29 25.19
C ARG A 123 7.97 12.05 25.61
N GLU A 124 8.90 12.04 24.65
CA GLU A 124 10.34 12.00 24.94
C GLU A 124 10.77 13.23 25.75
N VAL A 125 10.40 14.43 25.31
CA VAL A 125 10.72 15.70 26.01
C VAL A 125 10.14 15.74 27.43
N ASN A 126 8.91 15.28 27.63
CA ASN A 126 8.29 15.24 28.97
C ASN A 126 8.95 14.21 29.90
N LYS A 127 9.42 13.09 29.37
CA LYS A 127 10.18 12.10 30.15
C LYS A 127 11.52 12.67 30.62
N GLU A 128 12.22 13.40 29.75
CA GLU A 128 13.52 14.02 30.09
C GLU A 128 13.39 15.19 31.06
N SER A 129 12.30 15.95 30.99
CA SER A 129 12.07 17.11 31.86
C SER A 129 11.45 16.77 33.23
N GLY A 130 11.17 15.49 33.51
CA GLY A 130 10.63 15.04 34.79
C GLY A 130 9.21 15.54 35.11
N MET A 131 8.55 16.24 34.17
CA MET A 131 7.18 16.69 34.32
C MET A 131 6.23 15.50 34.14
N LYS A 132 5.76 14.94 35.26
CA LYS A 132 4.61 14.03 35.25
C LYS A 132 3.33 14.82 34.96
N ARG A 133 2.45 14.21 34.16
CA ARG A 133 1.06 14.68 33.92
C ARG A 133 0.34 14.95 35.23
#